data_AF-A0A817GJN0-F1
#
_entry.id   AF-A0A817GJN0-F1
#
_cell.length_a   1.000
_cell.length_b   1.000
_cell.length_c   1.000
_cell.angle_alpha   90.00
_cell.angle_beta   90.00
_cell.angle_gamma   90.00
#
_symmetry.space_group_name_H-M   'P 1'
#
loop_
_entity.id
_entity.type
_entity.pdbx_description
1 polymer ?
#
loop_
_entity_poly.entity_id
_entity_poly.type
_entity_poly.pdbx_seq_one_letter_code
_entity_poly.pdbx_strand_id
1 'polypeptide(L)'
;MFYETIKATELEKFLNETLVKHVENLNKLKKAYSQNESYFVGDKLSWADLYVFQSIEVLLKAVPDVKDKFGDKFKSLIDAIHANANLKAYLDSRPATEF
;
A
#
# COMPACT_ATOMS: atom_id res chain seq x y z
N MET A 1 -14.56 1.41 -28.29
CA MET A 1 -14.72 -0.01 -27.94
C MET A 1 -13.39 -0.73 -27.76
N PHE A 2 -12.48 -0.78 -28.74
CA PHE A 2 -11.18 -1.47 -28.61
C PHE A 2 -10.28 -0.96 -27.45
N TYR A 3 -10.23 0.35 -27.22
CA TYR A 3 -9.42 0.96 -26.15
C TYR A 3 -9.87 0.53 -24.73
N GLU A 4 -11.18 0.53 -24.48
CA GLU A 4 -11.73 0.10 -23.18
C GLU A 4 -11.43 -1.38 -22.90
N THR A 5 -11.45 -2.22 -23.93
CA THR A 5 -11.08 -3.64 -23.80
C THR A 5 -9.62 -3.80 -23.40
N ILE A 6 -8.69 -3.06 -24.03
CA ILE A 6 -7.26 -3.11 -23.64
C ILE A 6 -7.09 -2.66 -22.20
N LYS A 7 -7.73 -1.56 -21.79
CA LYS A 7 -7.63 -1.04 -20.42
C LYS A 7 -8.13 -2.05 -19.40
N ALA A 8 -9.25 -2.73 -19.68
CA ALA A 8 -9.79 -3.77 -18.81
C ALA A 8 -8.83 -4.98 -18.70
N THR A 9 -8.27 -5.44 -19.83
CA THR A 9 -7.30 -6.55 -19.84
C THR A 9 -6.01 -6.21 -19.08
N GLU A 10 -5.46 -5.01 -19.29
CA GLU A 10 -4.25 -4.58 -18.57
C GLU A 10 -4.51 -4.39 -17.07
N LEU A 11 -5.70 -3.89 -16.69
CA LEU A 11 -6.10 -3.82 -15.28
C LEU A 11 -6.20 -5.21 -14.65
N GLU A 12 -6.83 -6.17 -15.33
CA GLU A 12 -6.93 -7.55 -14.84
C GLU A 12 -5.55 -8.18 -14.63
N LYS A 13 -4.65 -8.02 -15.61
CA LYS A 13 -3.27 -8.49 -15.53
C LYS A 13 -2.50 -7.80 -14.40
N PHE A 14 -2.68 -6.49 -14.23
CA PHE A 14 -2.09 -5.76 -13.13
C PHE A 14 -2.56 -6.33 -11.79
N LEU A 15 -3.87 -6.49 -11.58
CA LEU A 15 -4.46 -6.92 -10.31
C LEU A 15 -4.13 -8.36 -9.94
N ASN A 16 -4.04 -9.25 -10.93
CA ASN A 16 -3.88 -10.68 -10.68
C ASN A 16 -2.42 -11.17 -10.77
N GLU A 17 -1.54 -10.42 -11.43
CA GLU A 17 -0.13 -10.82 -11.58
C GLU A 17 0.81 -9.79 -10.96
N THR A 18 0.78 -8.55 -11.47
CA THR A 18 1.81 -7.54 -11.15
C THR A 18 1.70 -7.09 -9.70
N LEU A 19 0.49 -6.72 -9.27
CA LEU A 19 0.21 -6.29 -7.90
C LEU A 19 0.48 -7.41 -6.91
N VAL A 20 -0.01 -8.62 -7.17
CA VAL A 20 0.21 -9.79 -6.29
C VAL A 20 1.70 -10.05 -6.09
N LYS A 21 2.48 -10.06 -7.18
CA LYS A 21 3.94 -10.23 -7.11
C LYS A 21 4.60 -9.10 -6.33
N HIS A 22 4.15 -7.85 -6.52
CA HIS A 22 4.71 -6.70 -5.82
C HIS A 22 4.42 -6.75 -4.32
N VAL A 23 3.18 -7.05 -3.92
CA VAL A 23 2.78 -7.24 -2.51
C VAL A 23 3.62 -8.34 -1.85
N GLU A 24 3.81 -9.49 -2.51
CA GLU A 24 4.64 -10.56 -1.95
C GLU A 24 6.11 -10.18 -1.84
N ASN A 25 6.66 -9.45 -2.81
CA ASN A 25 8.04 -8.96 -2.75
C ASN A 25 8.23 -7.95 -1.61
N LEU A 26 7.32 -6.99 -1.46
CA LEU A 26 7.35 -6.03 -0.36
C LEU A 26 7.25 -6.74 1.00
N ASN A 27 6.36 -7.71 1.13
CA ASN A 27 6.24 -8.51 2.35
C ASN A 27 7.54 -9.28 2.68
N LYS A 28 8.21 -9.84 1.66
CA LYS A 28 9.53 -10.49 1.84
C LYS A 28 10.60 -9.50 2.31
N LEU A 29 10.66 -8.32 1.69
CA LEU A 29 11.62 -7.27 2.09
C LEU A 29 11.38 -6.82 3.53
N LYS A 30 10.12 -6.57 3.90
CA LYS A 30 9.76 -6.20 5.27
C LYS A 30 10.19 -7.29 6.27
N LYS A 31 9.88 -8.56 6.01
CA LYS A 31 10.31 -9.67 6.89
C LYS A 31 11.83 -9.81 7.00
N ALA A 32 12.57 -9.45 5.95
CA ALA A 32 14.02 -9.58 5.94
C ALA A 32 14.72 -8.46 6.73
N TYR A 33 14.16 -7.25 6.75
CA TYR A 33 14.85 -6.06 7.25
C TYR A 33 14.17 -5.37 8.42
N SER A 34 12.92 -5.70 8.73
CA SER A 34 12.21 -5.15 9.89
C SER A 34 12.74 -5.75 11.19
N GLN A 35 12.83 -4.93 12.24
CA GLN A 35 13.13 -5.38 13.60
C GLN A 35 11.88 -5.42 14.50
N ASN A 36 10.77 -4.83 14.07
CA ASN A 36 9.55 -4.69 14.89
C ASN A 36 8.26 -5.04 14.12
N GLU A 37 8.39 -5.62 12.93
CA GLU A 37 7.29 -5.96 12.03
C GLU A 37 6.38 -4.77 11.65
N SER A 38 6.72 -3.53 11.98
CA SER A 38 5.90 -2.36 11.68
C SER A 38 6.47 -1.59 10.50
N TYR A 39 7.79 -1.39 10.49
CA TYR A 39 8.48 -0.67 9.42
C TYR A 39 9.28 -1.61 8.52
N PHE A 40 9.56 -1.20 7.28
CA PHE A 40 10.27 -2.00 6.28
C PHE A 40 11.73 -2.24 6.65
N VAL A 41 12.39 -1.30 7.31
CA VAL A 41 13.82 -1.40 7.66
C VAL A 41 14.05 -0.94 9.10
N GLY A 42 14.64 -1.81 9.92
CA GLY A 42 14.89 -1.50 11.33
C GLY A 42 13.61 -1.40 12.15
N ASP A 43 13.64 -0.55 13.18
CA ASP A 43 12.56 -0.34 14.15
C ASP A 43 11.95 1.07 14.09
N LYS A 44 12.34 1.89 13.12
CA LYS A 44 11.90 3.28 12.95
C LYS A 44 11.27 3.53 11.60
N LEU A 45 10.36 4.51 11.58
CA LEU A 45 9.73 5.01 10.36
C LEU A 45 10.80 5.52 9.38
N SER A 46 10.68 5.09 8.13
CA SER A 46 11.48 5.54 7.00
C SER A 46 10.60 6.04 5.86
N TRP A 47 11.21 6.59 4.82
CA TRP A 47 10.47 7.04 3.64
C TRP A 47 9.80 5.88 2.88
N ALA A 48 10.39 4.68 2.92
CA ALA A 48 9.82 3.49 2.27
C ALA A 48 8.45 3.13 2.85
N ASP A 49 8.28 3.29 4.16
CA ASP A 49 7.04 3.05 4.88
C ASP A 49 5.92 3.98 4.40
N LEU A 50 6.23 5.27 4.29
CA LEU A 50 5.31 6.29 3.82
C LEU A 50 4.91 6.07 2.35
N TYR A 51 5.87 5.69 1.50
CA TYR A 51 5.62 5.40 0.10
C TYR A 51 4.67 4.21 -0.08
N VAL A 52 4.93 3.11 0.63
CA VAL A 52 4.08 1.91 0.54
C VAL A 52 2.70 2.20 1.10
N PHE A 53 2.60 2.91 2.23
CA PHE A 53 1.34 3.33 2.82
C PHE A 53 0.49 4.15 1.83
N GLN A 54 1.04 5.23 1.27
CA GLN A 54 0.33 6.07 0.30
C GLN A 54 -0.06 5.26 -0.96
N SER A 55 0.82 4.38 -1.45
CA SER A 55 0.52 3.53 -2.60
C SER A 55 -0.68 2.61 -2.35
N ILE A 56 -0.78 2.05 -1.14
CA ILE A 56 -1.92 1.23 -0.71
C ILE A 56 -3.19 2.09 -0.67
N GLU A 57 -3.13 3.29 -0.07
CA GLU A 57 -4.30 4.18 0.00
C GLU A 57 -4.82 4.57 -1.39
N VAL A 58 -3.93 4.91 -2.34
CA VAL A 58 -4.30 5.23 -3.71
C VAL A 58 -4.97 4.03 -4.40
N LEU A 59 -4.40 2.83 -4.25
CA LEU A 59 -4.99 1.62 -4.84
C LEU A 59 -6.37 1.31 -4.25
N LEU A 60 -6.54 1.41 -2.93
CA LEU A 60 -7.83 1.20 -2.26
C LEU A 60 -8.90 2.19 -2.69
N LYS A 61 -8.52 3.44 -3.03
CA LYS A 61 -9.45 4.44 -3.56
C LYS A 61 -9.79 4.19 -5.04
N ALA A 62 -8.80 3.80 -5.84
CA ALA A 62 -8.93 3.74 -7.30
C ALA A 62 -9.54 2.43 -7.81
N VAL A 63 -9.35 1.32 -7.09
CA VAL A 63 -9.75 -0.01 -7.56
C VAL A 63 -10.71 -0.66 -6.56
N PRO A 64 -11.98 -0.93 -6.96
CA PRO A 64 -12.91 -1.71 -6.14
C PRO A 64 -12.34 -3.08 -5.76
N ASP A 65 -12.57 -3.51 -4.53
CA ASP A 65 -12.24 -4.85 -4.03
C ASP A 65 -10.75 -5.25 -4.09
N VAL A 66 -9.83 -4.31 -4.34
CA VAL A 66 -8.38 -4.58 -4.37
C VAL A 66 -7.80 -4.98 -3.00
N LYS A 67 -8.55 -4.72 -1.92
CA LYS A 67 -8.16 -5.00 -0.54
C LYS A 67 -7.68 -6.44 -0.35
N ASP A 68 -8.33 -7.40 -0.99
CA ASP A 68 -8.01 -8.83 -0.88
C ASP A 68 -6.62 -9.17 -1.40
N LYS A 69 -6.05 -8.34 -2.30
CA LYS A 69 -4.69 -8.53 -2.82
C LYS A 69 -3.61 -8.22 -1.78
N PHE A 70 -3.91 -7.40 -0.77
CA PHE A 70 -2.97 -7.04 0.29
C PHE A 70 -3.07 -7.97 1.50
N GLY A 71 -4.28 -8.38 1.86
CA GLY A 71 -4.55 -9.10 3.12
C GLY A 71 -4.04 -8.33 4.35
N ASP A 72 -3.57 -9.05 5.36
CA ASP A 72 -3.08 -8.43 6.62
C ASP A 72 -1.58 -8.06 6.60
N LYS A 73 -0.89 -8.26 5.48
CA LYS A 73 0.59 -8.14 5.38
C LYS A 73 1.14 -6.78 5.80
N PHE A 74 0.38 -5.72 5.56
CA PHE A 74 0.76 -4.34 5.86
C PHE A 74 -0.06 -3.72 7.00
N LYS A 75 -0.85 -4.52 7.72
CA LYS A 75 -1.71 -4.01 8.79
C LYS A 75 -0.88 -3.30 9.88
N SER A 76 0.21 -3.91 10.34
CA SER A 76 1.07 -3.33 11.37
C SER A 76 1.71 -2.00 10.94
N LEU A 77 2.09 -1.87 9.66
CA LEU A 77 2.57 -0.62 9.10
C LEU A 77 1.49 0.46 9.13
N ILE A 78 0.28 0.12 8.65
CA ILE A 78 -0.86 1.03 8.61
C ILE A 78 -1.22 1.49 10.03
N ASP A 79 -1.26 0.56 11.00
CA ASP A 79 -1.54 0.86 12.40
C ASP A 79 -0.46 1.80 12.98
N ALA A 80 0.83 1.51 12.73
CA ALA A 80 1.94 2.32 13.23
C ALA A 80 1.93 3.75 12.67
N ILE A 81 1.55 3.94 11.40
CA ILE A 81 1.41 5.26 10.78
C ILE A 81 0.25 6.04 11.42
N HIS A 82 -0.91 5.42 11.61
CA HIS A 82 -2.06 6.07 12.25
C HIS A 82 -1.84 6.35 13.75
N ALA A 83 -0.97 5.57 14.41
CA ALA A 83 -0.57 5.81 15.80
C ALA A 83 0.44 6.95 15.97
N ASN A 84 1.15 7.35 14.91
CA ASN A 84 2.08 8.47 14.95
C ASN A 84 1.31 9.80 14.96
N ALA A 85 1.41 10.55 16.06
CA ALA A 85 0.63 11.78 16.27
C ALA A 85 0.81 12.84 15.17
N ASN A 86 2.05 13.03 14.66
CA ASN A 86 2.32 14.03 13.64
C ASN A 86 1.76 13.60 12.27
N LEU A 87 1.92 12.33 11.91
CA LEU A 87 1.34 11.80 10.68
C LEU A 87 -0.19 11.79 10.75
N LYS A 88 -0.76 11.38 11.88
CA LYS A 88 -2.20 11.40 12.09
C LYS A 88 -2.76 12.81 11.95
N ALA A 89 -2.14 13.81 12.59
CA ALA A 89 -2.57 15.20 12.46
C ALA A 89 -2.55 15.69 11.01
N TYR A 90 -1.53 15.29 10.22
CA TYR A 90 -1.49 15.57 8.80
C TYR A 90 -2.58 14.83 8.00
N LEU A 91 -2.74 13.52 8.23
CA LEU A 91 -3.75 12.70 7.54
C LEU A 91 -5.18 13.18 7.80
N ASP A 92 -5.46 13.64 9.03
CA ASP A 92 -6.77 14.17 9.42
C ASP A 92 -7.06 15.55 8.79
N SER A 93 -6.03 16.33 8.44
CA SER A 93 -6.17 17.71 7.96
C SER A 93 -5.89 17.89 6.47
N ARG A 94 -5.22 16.94 5.81
CA ARG A 94 -4.90 17.02 4.38
C ARG A 94 -6.20 17.04 3.55
N PRO A 95 -6.27 17.83 2.47
CA PRO A 95 -7.42 17.83 1.59
C PRO A 95 -7.70 16.43 1.02
N ALA A 96 -8.98 16.08 0.89
CA ALA A 96 -9.37 14.89 0.16
C ALA A 96 -9.12 15.12 -1.35
N THR A 97 -8.23 14.32 -1.93
CA THR A 97 -7.95 14.28 -3.36
C THR A 97 -8.24 12.89 -3.93
N GLU A 98 -8.47 12.85 -5.24
CA GLU A 98 -8.64 11.59 -6.00
C GLU A 98 -7.33 10.76 -5.99
N PHE A 99 -6.18 11.43 -6.01
CA PHE A 99 -4.83 10.85 -5.92
C PHE A 99 -3.86 11.77 -5.16
#